data_AF-A0A1F7BGN3-F1
#
_entry.id   AF-A0A1F7BGN3-F1
#
_cell.length_a   1.000
_cell.length_b   1.000
_cell.length_c   1.000
_cell.angle_alpha   90.00
_cell.angle_beta   90.00
_cell.angle_gamma   90.00
#
_symmetry.space_group_name_H-M   'P 1'
#
loop_
_entity.id
_entity.type
_entity.pdbx_description
1 polymer ?
#
loop_
_entity_poly.entity_id
_entity_poly.type
_entity_poly.pdbx_seq_one_letter_code
_entity_poly.pdbx_strand_id
1 'polypeptide(L)'
;MAYQSSRLQFVKDNLIRVHHPDAVEPSTFLTASVAAAGTALTVRSNQGFSQNDILLFEGYGSEQAELKKVSGAVTAGTALTSVAVTFAHGINTPVSRVLFDQVELSGASTATGSKTVIATINLQVGGPHTDYVVAATTYAYYFARYYNSLADTPYYGAYSDAVASTDFTVKTVGFIRRLALENIDEALGEGLGANWFYDQFYLCELDILKEKDKWSQLAVLEYDAGNLATGDQRVAMPSDIEDVNTNKSVIGLRIGVERNMEPIDWADYQSVMQGVPVTTLASAISISDTTVTLTDSRDFTDSGSINIAGTTYAYTTNTRATNVLSGFTAFTAGVDNGTNVWQNVTFGEPRRFAISNGYIYWDTPPSSSFNGRNIWLDYYKTATRPDSDGDTVAFNDPQLYISWLEVQMKKRRGNGEITPTDSSLLMYEKRKAKLVGKDKNPLGIRLVPEIPSRGRSWWR
;
A
#
# COMPACT_ATOMS: atom_id res chain seq x y z
N MET A 1 8.28 15.95 -0.63
CA MET A 1 8.98 14.75 -0.15
C MET A 1 8.10 14.09 0.89
N ALA A 2 7.85 12.79 0.78
CA ALA A 2 7.19 12.06 1.86
C ALA A 2 8.20 11.92 3.01
N TYR A 3 7.90 12.55 4.14
CA TYR A 3 8.74 12.43 5.33
C TYR A 3 8.64 11.01 5.91
N GLN A 4 9.71 10.54 6.56
CA GLN A 4 9.76 9.23 7.20
C GLN A 4 8.56 9.03 8.14
N SER A 5 7.81 7.93 7.96
CA SER A 5 6.79 7.51 8.91
C SER A 5 7.45 7.00 10.20
N SER A 6 6.89 7.37 11.35
CA SER A 6 7.33 6.79 12.62
C SER A 6 6.96 5.31 12.71
N ARG A 7 7.70 4.56 13.53
CA ARG A 7 7.47 3.12 13.72
C ARG A 7 7.23 2.84 15.19
N LEU A 8 6.01 2.41 15.50
CA LEU A 8 5.66 1.89 16.82
C LEU A 8 6.15 0.45 16.94
N GLN A 9 6.90 0.15 17.99
CA GLN A 9 7.42 -1.20 18.22
C GLN A 9 6.40 -2.07 18.94
N PHE A 10 5.75 -1.55 19.98
CA PHE A 10 4.62 -2.20 20.65
C PHE A 10 3.89 -1.23 21.59
N VAL A 11 2.67 -1.60 21.95
CA VAL A 11 1.92 -1.07 23.09
C VAL A 11 1.64 -2.23 24.04
N LYS A 12 2.22 -2.23 25.23
CA LYS A 12 2.03 -3.29 26.23
C LYS A 12 2.04 -2.70 27.64
N ASP A 13 1.11 -3.13 28.49
CA ASP A 13 1.06 -2.70 29.91
C ASP A 13 1.09 -1.16 30.08
N ASN A 14 0.41 -0.46 29.16
CA ASN A 14 0.42 1.00 29.00
C ASN A 14 1.74 1.64 28.55
N LEU A 15 2.78 0.87 28.24
CA LEU A 15 4.02 1.37 27.64
C LEU A 15 3.90 1.39 26.11
N ILE A 16 4.09 2.56 25.52
CA ILE A 16 4.26 2.77 24.09
C ILE A 16 5.74 2.98 23.82
N ARG A 17 6.30 2.17 22.92
CA ARG A 17 7.69 2.29 22.48
C ARG A 17 7.78 2.71 21.02
N VAL A 18 8.52 3.77 20.75
CA VAL A 18 8.72 4.32 19.40
C VAL A 18 10.18 4.21 19.01
N HIS A 19 10.44 3.74 17.78
CA HIS A 19 11.77 3.82 17.19
C HIS A 19 12.18 5.28 16.98
N HIS A 20 13.49 5.52 16.99
CA HIS A 20 14.03 6.83 16.61
C HIS A 20 13.97 7.03 15.09
N PRO A 21 13.86 8.29 14.62
CA PRO A 21 13.99 8.60 13.20
C PRO A 21 15.42 8.30 12.74
N ASP A 22 15.57 7.98 11.46
CA ASP A 22 16.91 7.73 10.91
C ASP A 22 17.71 9.02 10.92
N ALA A 23 19.00 8.92 11.26
CA ALA A 23 19.93 10.01 11.01
C ALA A 23 20.10 10.18 9.51
N VAL A 24 20.09 11.42 9.03
CA VAL A 24 20.21 11.76 7.61
C VAL A 24 21.53 12.46 7.36
N GLU A 25 22.03 12.37 6.13
CA GLU A 25 23.11 13.24 5.70
C GLU A 25 22.67 14.72 5.81
N PRO A 26 23.58 15.64 6.17
CA PRO A 26 25.01 15.46 6.37
C PRO A 26 25.42 14.84 7.71
N SER A 27 26.55 14.12 7.72
CA SER A 27 27.25 13.65 8.92
C SER A 27 28.72 14.13 8.96
N THR A 28 29.26 14.36 10.16
CA THR A 28 30.62 14.87 10.39
C THR A 28 31.18 14.41 11.74
N PHE A 29 32.39 14.84 12.10
CA PHE A 29 33.03 14.53 13.38
C PHE A 29 33.61 15.80 14.01
N LEU A 30 33.57 15.88 15.34
CA LEU A 30 34.27 16.92 16.08
C LEU A 30 35.80 16.80 15.88
N THR A 31 36.48 17.91 15.63
CA THR A 31 37.95 18.01 15.54
C THR A 31 38.58 18.60 16.80
N ALA A 32 37.76 19.11 17.72
CA ALA A 32 38.15 19.57 19.04
C ALA A 32 37.09 19.16 20.07
N SER A 33 37.51 18.93 21.31
CA SER A 33 36.57 18.65 22.39
C SER A 33 35.71 19.88 22.69
N VAL A 34 34.45 19.64 23.06
CA VAL A 34 33.48 20.67 23.45
C VAL A 34 33.09 20.40 24.90
N ALA A 35 33.29 21.38 25.78
CA ALA A 35 32.85 21.28 27.17
C ALA A 35 31.32 21.38 27.26
N ALA A 36 30.75 20.83 28.34
CA ALA A 36 29.36 21.09 28.68
C ALA A 36 29.06 22.60 28.71
N ALA A 37 27.86 22.97 28.28
CA ALA A 37 27.42 24.34 27.97
C ALA A 37 28.14 25.04 26.80
N GLY A 38 29.06 24.36 26.12
CA GLY A 38 29.73 24.89 24.93
C GLY A 38 28.77 25.08 23.75
N THR A 39 28.97 26.15 22.97
CA THR A 39 28.15 26.47 21.80
C THR A 39 28.94 26.45 20.49
N ALA A 40 30.26 26.68 20.57
CA ALA A 40 31.16 26.65 19.42
C ALA A 40 31.70 25.23 19.20
N LEU A 41 31.33 24.65 18.06
CA LEU A 41 31.75 23.33 17.62
C LEU A 41 32.79 23.50 16.51
N THR A 42 33.90 22.76 16.60
CA THR A 42 34.82 22.62 15.46
C THR A 42 34.64 21.22 14.90
N VAL A 43 34.16 21.12 13.67
CA VAL A 43 33.88 19.88 12.94
C VAL A 43 34.84 19.71 11.76
N ARG A 44 34.94 18.49 11.22
CA ARG A 44 35.78 18.23 10.02
C ARG A 44 35.28 18.98 8.78
N SER A 45 33.97 18.99 8.61
CA SER A 45 33.27 19.75 7.57
C SER A 45 31.86 20.07 8.07
N ASN A 46 31.40 21.29 7.83
CA ASN A 46 30.01 21.70 8.05
C ASN A 46 29.21 21.77 6.74
N GLN A 47 29.74 21.24 5.63
CA GLN A 47 29.06 21.26 4.34
C GLN A 47 27.73 20.51 4.41
N GLY A 48 26.66 21.16 3.95
CA GLY A 48 25.30 20.60 3.93
C GLY A 48 24.49 20.84 5.21
N PHE A 49 25.11 21.32 6.29
CA PHE A 49 24.37 21.77 7.47
C PHE A 49 23.81 23.17 7.23
N SER A 50 22.62 23.43 7.76
CA SER A 50 21.97 24.74 7.74
C SER A 50 21.69 25.25 9.15
N GLN A 51 21.44 26.56 9.25
CA GLN A 51 20.85 27.12 10.46
C GLN A 51 19.53 26.41 10.77
N ASN A 52 19.22 26.20 12.06
CA ASN A 52 18.06 25.47 12.54
C ASN A 52 18.05 23.95 12.29
N ASP A 53 19.11 23.37 11.70
CA ASP A 53 19.26 21.91 11.67
C ASP A 53 19.36 21.34 13.09
N ILE A 54 18.84 20.14 13.30
CA ILE A 54 18.98 19.39 14.55
C ILE A 54 20.19 18.47 14.40
N LEU A 55 21.12 18.56 15.34
CA LEU A 55 22.34 17.77 15.42
C LEU A 55 22.15 16.68 16.47
N LEU A 56 22.47 15.44 16.11
CA LEU A 56 22.63 14.31 17.02
C LEU A 56 24.11 14.09 17.29
N PHE A 57 24.48 14.11 18.58
CA PHE A 57 25.82 13.77 19.05
C PHE A 57 25.89 12.29 19.47
N GLU A 58 27.03 11.65 19.21
CA GLU A 58 27.37 10.26 19.63
C GLU A 58 26.50 9.12 19.06
N GLY A 59 25.38 9.43 18.42
CA GLY A 59 24.42 8.45 17.90
C GLY A 59 23.40 8.00 18.94
N TYR A 60 22.31 7.38 18.48
CA TYR A 60 21.25 6.90 19.37
C TYR A 60 21.73 5.75 20.27
N GLY A 61 21.29 5.75 21.52
CA GLY A 61 21.63 4.72 22.51
C GLY A 61 22.97 4.95 23.24
N SER A 62 23.70 6.01 22.91
CA SER A 62 24.91 6.40 23.65
C SER A 62 24.54 7.18 24.92
N GLU A 63 25.28 6.97 26.01
CA GLU A 63 24.94 7.58 27.31
C GLU A 63 24.97 9.11 27.31
N GLN A 64 25.80 9.72 26.46
CA GLN A 64 25.90 11.18 26.31
C GLN A 64 25.23 11.68 25.04
N ALA A 65 24.42 10.85 24.37
CA ALA A 65 23.68 11.27 23.19
C ALA A 65 22.75 12.45 23.51
N GLU A 66 22.76 13.46 22.65
CA GLU A 66 21.85 14.59 22.77
C GLU A 66 21.52 15.22 21.41
N LEU A 67 20.36 15.88 21.37
CA LEU A 67 19.92 16.66 20.22
C LEU A 67 20.10 18.16 20.50
N LYS A 68 20.77 18.87 19.58
CA LYS A 68 20.94 20.33 19.66
C LYS A 68 20.68 21.01 18.34
N LYS A 69 20.04 22.17 18.41
CA LYS A 69 19.79 22.99 17.23
C LYS A 69 21.03 23.80 16.84
N VAL A 70 21.31 23.89 15.55
CA VAL A 70 22.26 24.89 15.00
C VAL A 70 21.69 26.29 15.22
N SER A 71 22.37 27.11 16.01
CA SER A 71 21.89 28.42 16.44
C SER A 71 22.43 29.58 15.59
N GLY A 72 23.53 29.37 14.87
CA GLY A 72 24.16 30.37 14.01
C GLY A 72 24.00 30.10 12.51
N ALA A 73 24.26 31.11 11.69
CA ALA A 73 24.39 30.92 10.24
C ALA A 73 25.59 30.00 9.93
N VAL A 74 25.40 29.07 9.01
CA VAL A 74 26.44 28.12 8.60
C VAL A 74 27.13 28.64 7.34
N THR A 75 28.43 28.95 7.46
CA THR A 75 29.30 29.27 6.33
C THR A 75 30.23 28.10 6.08
N ALA A 76 30.43 27.70 4.82
CA ALA A 76 31.27 26.56 4.47
C ALA A 76 32.64 26.62 5.16
N GLY A 77 33.01 25.53 5.84
CA GLY A 77 34.23 25.43 6.63
C GLY A 77 34.13 24.38 7.74
N THR A 78 34.75 24.68 8.89
CA THR A 78 34.86 23.75 10.03
C THR A 78 34.14 24.26 11.29
N ALA A 79 33.71 25.52 11.32
CA ALA A 79 33.03 26.09 12.49
C ALA A 79 31.51 25.86 12.38
N LEU A 80 30.90 25.40 13.46
CA LEU A 80 29.45 25.28 13.60
C LEU A 80 29.04 25.82 14.97
N THR A 81 27.94 26.56 15.04
CA THR A 81 27.43 27.08 16.32
C THR A 81 26.11 26.41 16.64
N SER A 82 26.00 25.82 17.82
CA SER A 82 24.79 25.16 18.31
C SER A 82 24.25 25.83 19.58
N VAL A 83 23.03 25.48 19.94
CA VAL A 83 22.54 25.67 21.32
C VAL A 83 23.46 24.89 22.27
N ALA A 84 23.70 25.44 23.45
CA ALA A 84 24.61 24.90 24.45
C ALA A 84 24.42 23.37 24.65
N VAL A 85 25.50 22.61 24.41
CA VAL A 85 25.52 21.16 24.66
C VAL A 85 25.35 20.88 26.15
N THR A 86 24.62 19.84 26.52
CA THR A 86 24.43 19.47 27.93
C THR A 86 25.59 18.62 28.43
N PHE A 87 26.14 17.76 27.56
CA PHE A 87 27.27 16.90 27.86
C PHE A 87 28.56 17.45 27.26
N ALA A 88 29.70 17.02 27.81
CA ALA A 88 30.98 17.30 27.20
C ALA A 88 31.28 16.22 26.16
N HIS A 89 31.67 16.62 24.96
CA HIS A 89 31.98 15.71 23.86
C HIS A 89 33.47 15.78 23.50
N GLY A 90 34.08 14.61 23.30
CA GLY A 90 35.49 14.51 22.93
C GLY A 90 35.75 14.76 21.44
N ILE A 91 37.03 14.87 21.07
CA ILE A 91 37.46 14.80 19.67
C ILE A 91 36.97 13.49 19.02
N ASN A 92 36.66 13.54 17.73
CA ASN A 92 36.10 12.45 16.94
C ASN A 92 34.71 11.95 17.37
N THR A 93 33.98 12.71 18.19
CA THR A 93 32.54 12.46 18.42
C THR A 93 31.78 12.64 17.10
N PRO A 94 30.97 11.66 16.66
CA PRO A 94 30.14 11.81 15.47
C PRO A 94 29.03 12.84 15.71
N VAL A 95 28.75 13.65 14.69
CA VAL A 95 27.68 14.64 14.67
C VAL A 95 26.90 14.47 13.37
N SER A 96 25.63 14.08 13.45
CA SER A 96 24.76 13.84 12.29
C SER A 96 23.52 14.70 12.32
N ARG A 97 22.97 15.05 11.16
CA ARG A 97 21.68 15.74 11.09
C ARG A 97 20.53 14.78 11.36
N VAL A 98 19.52 15.25 12.09
CA VAL A 98 18.22 14.57 12.27
C VAL A 98 17.11 15.55 11.89
N LEU A 99 16.00 15.04 11.35
CA LEU A 99 14.88 15.87 10.90
C LEU A 99 13.87 16.19 11.99
N PHE A 100 13.86 15.47 13.11
CA PHE A 100 12.83 15.56 14.15
C PHE A 100 13.45 15.50 15.54
N ASP A 101 12.88 16.22 16.49
CA ASP A 101 13.28 16.25 17.90
C ASP A 101 12.24 15.64 18.85
N GLN A 102 11.01 15.47 18.38
CA GLN A 102 9.88 14.98 19.16
C GLN A 102 9.11 13.87 18.43
N VAL A 103 8.35 13.11 19.21
CA VAL A 103 7.29 12.23 18.71
C VAL A 103 5.95 12.66 19.30
N GLU A 104 4.95 12.75 18.45
CA GLU A 104 3.55 12.94 18.85
C GLU A 104 2.83 11.59 18.82
N LEU A 105 2.22 11.26 19.95
CA LEU A 105 1.43 10.05 20.15
C LEU A 105 -0.05 10.41 20.07
N SER A 106 -0.80 9.63 19.30
CA SER A 106 -2.23 9.78 19.12
C SER A 106 -2.96 8.45 19.33
N GLY A 107 -4.25 8.52 19.64
CA GLY A 107 -5.12 7.35 19.76
C GLY A 107 -6.40 7.48 18.93
N ALA A 108 -7.00 6.35 18.58
CA ALA A 108 -8.31 6.28 17.91
C ALA A 108 -9.10 5.04 18.33
N SER A 109 -10.41 5.06 18.12
CA SER A 109 -11.32 3.94 18.38
C SER A 109 -11.26 2.84 17.29
N THR A 110 -10.84 3.19 16.08
CA THR A 110 -10.66 2.27 14.95
C THR A 110 -9.35 2.57 14.23
N ALA A 111 -8.79 1.58 13.52
CA ALA A 111 -7.50 1.73 12.82
C ALA A 111 -7.48 2.86 11.77
N THR A 112 -8.63 3.18 11.17
CA THR A 112 -8.77 4.28 10.18
C THR A 112 -9.41 5.54 10.76
N GLY A 113 -9.84 5.51 12.02
CA GLY A 113 -10.63 6.59 12.64
C GLY A 113 -9.86 7.88 12.87
N SER A 114 -10.57 8.92 13.34
CA SER A 114 -9.98 10.20 13.71
C SER A 114 -8.99 10.05 14.86
N LYS A 115 -7.82 10.68 14.72
CA LYS A 115 -6.72 10.59 15.67
C LYS A 115 -6.85 11.71 16.70
N THR A 116 -6.75 11.37 17.97
CA THR A 116 -6.72 12.33 19.08
C THR A 116 -5.35 12.30 19.73
N VAL A 117 -4.68 13.45 19.80
CA VAL A 117 -3.35 13.57 20.42
C VAL A 117 -3.44 13.24 21.91
N ILE A 118 -2.53 12.37 22.34
CA ILE A 118 -2.37 11.92 23.72
C ILE A 118 -1.25 12.72 24.37
N ALA A 119 -0.11 12.78 23.69
CA ALA A 119 1.09 13.46 24.18
C ALA A 119 2.05 13.79 23.04
N THR A 120 2.87 14.82 23.26
CA THR A 120 4.05 15.12 22.46
C THR A 120 5.26 15.05 23.38
N ILE A 121 6.23 14.21 23.06
CA ILE A 121 7.37 13.92 23.93
C ILE A 121 8.68 14.10 23.15
N ASN A 122 9.71 14.56 23.84
CA ASN A 122 11.07 14.64 23.29
C ASN A 122 11.63 13.25 23.04
N LEU A 123 12.43 13.11 21.97
CA LEU A 123 13.15 11.87 21.69
C LEU A 123 14.14 11.56 22.83
N GLN A 124 14.07 10.36 23.38
CA GLN A 124 14.96 9.86 24.43
C GLN A 124 16.22 9.27 23.81
N VAL A 125 17.05 10.11 23.19
CA VAL A 125 18.16 9.68 22.34
C VAL A 125 19.27 8.90 23.05
N GLY A 126 19.36 8.99 24.38
CA GLY A 126 20.28 8.16 25.18
C GLY A 126 19.86 6.70 25.32
N GLY A 127 18.60 6.37 24.99
CA GLY A 127 18.12 4.99 24.89
C GLY A 127 18.09 4.50 23.43
N PRO A 128 17.83 3.20 23.22
CA PRO A 128 17.57 2.67 21.89
C PRO A 128 16.20 3.10 21.33
N HIS A 129 15.29 3.55 22.19
CA HIS A 129 13.92 3.92 21.85
C HIS A 129 13.42 5.07 22.71
N THR A 130 12.34 5.70 22.27
CA THR A 130 11.55 6.63 23.07
C THR A 130 10.36 5.90 23.68
N ASP A 131 10.32 5.86 25.00
CA ASP A 131 9.35 5.15 25.82
C ASP A 131 8.37 6.14 26.47
N TYR A 132 7.07 5.84 26.37
CA TYR A 132 5.99 6.62 26.97
C TYR A 132 5.00 5.73 27.71
N VAL A 133 4.74 6.04 28.98
CA VAL A 133 3.74 5.33 29.78
C VAL A 133 2.43 6.11 29.75
N VAL A 134 1.39 5.51 29.17
CA VAL A 134 0.04 6.06 29.10
C VAL A 134 -0.64 5.90 30.46
N ALA A 135 -1.20 6.98 31.01
CA ALA A 135 -1.85 6.91 32.33
C ALA A 135 -3.12 6.03 32.37
N ALA A 136 -3.83 5.89 31.23
CA ALA A 136 -4.97 5.00 31.06
C ALA A 136 -5.17 4.61 29.58
N THR A 137 -5.52 3.35 29.32
CA THR A 137 -5.82 2.83 27.98
C THR A 137 -7.24 3.21 27.55
N THR A 138 -7.41 4.43 27.04
CA THR A 138 -8.71 4.93 26.56
C THR A 138 -8.99 4.57 25.09
N TYR A 139 -7.94 4.35 24.30
CA TYR A 139 -8.04 4.16 22.85
C TYR A 139 -7.80 2.70 22.46
N ALA A 140 -8.54 2.22 21.45
CA ALA A 140 -8.37 0.87 20.94
C ALA A 140 -7.10 0.73 20.07
N TYR A 141 -6.69 1.82 19.41
CA TYR A 141 -5.53 1.90 18.54
C TYR A 141 -4.67 3.12 18.87
N TYR A 142 -3.37 2.98 18.70
CA TYR A 142 -2.36 4.01 18.89
C TYR A 142 -1.60 4.26 17.60
N PHE A 143 -1.17 5.50 17.44
CA PHE A 143 -0.40 6.01 16.31
C PHE A 143 0.72 6.89 16.85
N ALA A 144 1.86 6.89 16.18
CA ALA A 144 2.90 7.88 16.39
C ALA A 144 3.11 8.68 15.11
N ARG A 145 3.67 9.88 15.22
CA ARG A 145 4.33 10.59 14.12
C ARG A 145 5.48 11.40 14.65
N TYR A 146 6.53 11.55 13.87
CA TYR A 146 7.61 12.45 14.24
C TYR A 146 7.19 13.90 14.09
N TYR A 147 7.73 14.76 14.94
CA TYR A 147 7.44 16.18 14.98
C TYR A 147 8.74 16.95 15.14
N ASN A 148 8.91 17.99 14.33
CA ASN A 148 10.00 18.94 14.47
C ASN A 148 9.47 20.22 15.11
N SER A 149 9.74 20.39 16.40
CA SER A 149 9.35 21.58 17.17
C SER A 149 10.35 22.74 17.04
N LEU A 150 11.53 22.45 16.52
CA LEU A 150 12.69 23.34 16.50
C LEU A 150 12.86 24.11 15.18
N ALA A 151 12.14 23.71 14.14
CA ALA A 151 12.07 24.39 12.85
C ALA A 151 11.29 25.72 12.93
N ASP A 152 11.64 26.68 12.06
CA ASP A 152 10.95 27.97 11.99
C ASP A 152 9.45 27.82 11.65
N THR A 153 9.13 26.78 10.87
CA THR A 153 7.76 26.30 10.67
C THR A 153 7.72 24.84 11.11
N PRO A 154 7.07 24.52 12.24
CA PRO A 154 6.97 23.15 12.71
C PRO A 154 6.29 22.27 11.66
N TYR A 155 6.82 21.06 11.48
CA TYR A 155 6.28 20.10 10.52
C TYR A 155 6.24 18.69 11.10
N TYR A 156 5.39 17.88 10.50
CA TYR A 156 5.07 16.53 10.95
C TYR A 156 5.52 15.50 9.91
N GLY A 157 5.97 14.34 10.41
CA GLY A 157 6.05 13.12 9.62
C GLY A 157 4.67 12.52 9.36
N ALA A 158 4.63 11.49 8.53
CA ALA A 158 3.44 10.67 8.39
C ALA A 158 3.18 9.85 9.66
N TYR A 159 1.90 9.52 9.90
CA TYR A 159 1.53 8.62 10.99
C TYR A 159 2.11 7.23 10.75
N SER A 160 2.44 6.54 11.84
CA SER A 160 2.67 5.10 11.85
C SER A 160 1.38 4.37 11.50
N ASP A 161 1.51 3.08 11.21
CA ASP A 161 0.35 2.18 11.18
C ASP A 161 -0.30 2.08 12.56
N ALA A 162 -1.58 1.69 12.54
CA ALA A 162 -2.39 1.54 13.73
C ALA A 162 -1.89 0.33 14.55
N VAL A 163 -1.40 0.57 15.75
CA VAL A 163 -1.06 -0.50 16.70
C VAL A 163 -2.18 -0.65 17.71
N ALA A 164 -2.74 -1.84 17.83
CA ALA A 164 -3.79 -2.11 18.80
C ALA A 164 -3.27 -1.92 20.24
N SER A 165 -4.13 -1.39 21.11
CA SER A 165 -3.91 -1.26 22.56
C SER A 165 -3.79 -2.61 23.27
N THR A 166 -4.40 -3.64 22.68
CA THR A 166 -4.32 -5.03 23.13
C THR A 166 -3.11 -5.71 22.49
N ASP A 167 -2.58 -6.75 23.14
CA ASP A 167 -1.49 -7.58 22.62
C ASP A 167 -1.67 -7.94 21.13
N PHE A 168 -0.55 -8.07 20.44
CA PHE A 168 -0.48 -8.53 19.06
C PHE A 168 -1.29 -9.80 18.85
N THR A 169 -2.20 -9.79 17.86
CA THR A 169 -2.96 -11.00 17.53
C THR A 169 -2.03 -12.05 16.94
N VAL A 170 -2.42 -13.33 17.02
CA VAL A 170 -1.57 -14.47 16.60
C VAL A 170 -1.07 -14.36 15.13
N LYS A 171 -1.74 -13.55 14.30
CA LYS A 171 -1.40 -13.33 12.89
C LYS A 171 -0.50 -12.11 12.62
N THR A 172 -0.28 -11.23 13.60
CA THR A 172 0.53 -10.05 13.33
C THR A 172 2.00 -10.40 13.32
N VAL A 173 2.75 -9.66 12.50
CA VAL A 173 4.20 -9.78 12.37
C VAL A 173 4.90 -9.68 13.73
N GLY A 174 4.47 -8.74 14.58
CA GLY A 174 5.01 -8.55 15.92
C GLY A 174 4.87 -9.78 16.83
N PHE A 175 3.72 -10.46 16.80
CA PHE A 175 3.49 -11.69 17.58
C PHE A 175 4.43 -12.81 17.13
N ILE A 176 4.47 -13.05 15.81
CA ILE A 176 5.24 -14.15 15.21
C ILE A 176 6.74 -13.91 15.45
N ARG A 177 7.22 -12.69 15.23
CA ARG A 177 8.61 -12.31 15.48
C ARG A 177 9.02 -12.54 16.93
N ARG A 178 8.19 -12.09 17.89
CA ARG A 178 8.45 -12.25 19.33
C ARG A 178 8.60 -13.73 19.69
N LEU A 179 7.66 -14.56 19.25
CA LEU A 179 7.66 -15.98 19.58
C LEU A 179 8.83 -16.72 18.92
N ALA A 180 9.20 -16.34 17.69
CA ALA A 180 10.37 -16.92 17.02
C ALA A 180 11.68 -16.58 17.74
N LEU A 181 11.85 -15.34 18.22
CA LEU A 181 13.01 -14.93 19.02
C LEU A 181 13.08 -15.67 20.36
N GLU A 182 11.95 -15.80 21.04
CA GLU A 182 11.84 -16.52 22.32
C GLU A 182 12.19 -18.00 22.17
N ASN A 183 11.75 -18.66 21.09
CA ASN A 183 12.03 -20.09 20.86
C ASN A 183 13.52 -20.42 20.67
N ILE A 184 14.32 -19.45 20.23
CA ILE A 184 15.77 -19.63 19.99
C ILE A 184 16.65 -18.90 21.00
N ASP A 185 16.03 -18.28 22.02
CA ASP A 185 16.69 -17.50 23.07
C ASP A 185 17.59 -16.38 22.50
N GLU A 186 17.06 -15.64 21.51
CA GLU A 186 17.76 -14.52 20.87
C GLU A 186 17.09 -13.18 21.19
N ALA A 187 17.90 -12.12 21.23
CA ALA A 187 17.43 -10.75 21.37
C ALA A 187 17.59 -9.97 20.04
N LEU A 188 16.84 -8.88 19.91
CA LEU A 188 17.08 -7.93 18.83
C LEU A 188 18.48 -7.30 19.01
N GLY A 189 19.29 -7.38 17.97
CA GLY A 189 20.65 -6.80 17.94
C GLY A 189 20.96 -6.19 16.57
N GLU A 190 22.16 -5.64 16.40
CA GLU A 190 22.57 -4.89 15.19
C GLU A 190 22.43 -5.69 13.89
N GLY A 191 22.46 -7.03 13.95
CA GLY A 191 22.25 -7.90 12.79
C GLY A 191 20.77 -8.19 12.50
N LEU A 192 19.90 -8.21 13.50
CA LEU A 192 18.50 -8.64 13.41
C LEU A 192 17.55 -7.43 13.53
N GLY A 193 17.75 -6.44 12.66
CA GLY A 193 16.87 -5.27 12.60
C GLY A 193 15.44 -5.62 12.14
N ALA A 194 14.47 -4.76 12.47
CA ALA A 194 13.07 -4.95 12.09
C ALA A 194 12.88 -5.15 10.57
N ASN A 195 13.60 -4.37 9.74
CA ASN A 195 13.56 -4.50 8.28
C ASN A 195 13.97 -5.91 7.81
N TRP A 196 14.96 -6.53 8.45
CA TRP A 196 15.39 -7.88 8.09
C TRP A 196 14.26 -8.89 8.34
N PHE A 197 13.54 -8.77 9.46
CA PHE A 197 12.39 -9.62 9.72
C PHE A 197 11.31 -9.45 8.67
N TYR A 198 10.96 -8.20 8.34
CA TYR A 198 9.97 -7.89 7.31
C TYR A 198 10.34 -8.50 5.95
N ASP A 199 11.62 -8.44 5.58
CA ASP A 199 12.14 -9.11 4.39
C ASP A 199 12.00 -10.64 4.49
N GLN A 200 12.31 -11.23 5.66
CA GLN A 200 12.15 -12.68 5.85
C GLN A 200 10.69 -13.14 5.81
N PHE A 201 9.73 -12.35 6.31
CA PHE A 201 8.31 -12.62 6.16
C PHE A 201 7.92 -12.65 4.69
N TYR A 202 8.28 -11.61 3.94
CA TYR A 202 7.98 -11.52 2.51
C TYR A 202 8.63 -12.67 1.71
N LEU A 203 9.88 -13.02 2.01
CA LEU A 203 10.56 -14.15 1.38
C LEU A 203 9.91 -15.50 1.71
N CYS A 204 9.38 -15.67 2.92
CA CYS A 204 8.60 -16.86 3.29
C CYS A 204 7.34 -16.95 2.43
N GLU A 205 6.63 -15.84 2.25
CA GLU A 205 5.42 -15.79 1.42
C GLU A 205 5.72 -16.09 -0.05
N LEU A 206 6.80 -15.53 -0.59
CA LEU A 206 7.27 -15.85 -1.94
C LEU A 206 7.67 -17.32 -2.10
N ASP A 207 8.26 -17.95 -1.07
CA ASP A 207 8.56 -19.39 -1.11
C ASP A 207 7.29 -20.24 -1.16
N ILE A 208 6.27 -19.87 -0.40
CA ILE A 208 4.97 -20.54 -0.40
C ILE A 208 4.26 -20.33 -1.74
N LEU A 209 4.26 -19.10 -2.25
CA LEU A 209 3.62 -18.74 -3.52
C LEU A 209 4.16 -19.53 -4.70
N LYS A 210 5.43 -19.96 -4.70
CA LYS A 210 5.99 -20.82 -5.74
C LYS A 210 5.36 -22.21 -5.82
N GLU A 211 4.75 -22.69 -4.75
CA GLU A 211 4.14 -24.03 -4.74
C GLU A 211 2.83 -24.10 -5.52
N LYS A 212 2.14 -22.97 -5.70
CA LYS A 212 0.88 -22.86 -6.45
C LYS A 212 0.67 -21.45 -6.99
N ASP A 213 0.19 -21.38 -8.23
CA ASP A 213 -0.18 -20.11 -8.86
C ASP A 213 -1.38 -19.41 -8.20
N LYS A 214 -2.27 -20.16 -7.51
CA LYS A 214 -3.51 -19.63 -6.95
C LYS A 214 -3.77 -20.17 -5.55
N TRP A 215 -4.02 -19.26 -4.62
CA TRP A 215 -4.25 -19.56 -3.20
C TRP A 215 -5.59 -19.05 -2.73
N SER A 216 -6.43 -19.92 -2.17
CA SER A 216 -7.77 -19.54 -1.69
C SER A 216 -7.72 -18.48 -0.57
N GLN A 217 -6.64 -18.43 0.20
CA GLN A 217 -6.45 -17.45 1.28
C GLN A 217 -6.13 -16.04 0.76
N LEU A 218 -5.70 -15.93 -0.50
CA LEU A 218 -5.49 -14.66 -1.20
C LEU A 218 -6.69 -14.27 -2.05
N ALA A 219 -7.75 -15.08 -2.08
CA ALA A 219 -8.98 -14.73 -2.77
C ALA A 219 -9.73 -13.65 -1.98
N VAL A 220 -9.99 -12.53 -2.63
CA VAL A 220 -10.95 -11.51 -2.22
C VAL A 220 -12.24 -11.79 -2.98
N LEU A 221 -13.34 -11.99 -2.25
CA LEU A 221 -14.65 -12.27 -2.81
C LEU A 221 -15.58 -11.08 -2.57
N GLU A 222 -16.48 -10.83 -3.51
CA GLU A 222 -17.50 -9.79 -3.47
C GLU A 222 -16.91 -8.39 -3.30
N TYR A 223 -15.76 -8.12 -3.92
CA TYR A 223 -15.19 -6.78 -3.94
C TYR A 223 -16.08 -5.85 -4.78
N ASP A 224 -16.46 -4.72 -4.20
CA ASP A 224 -17.20 -3.67 -4.88
C ASP A 224 -16.23 -2.81 -5.68
N ALA A 225 -16.19 -3.01 -7.01
CA ALA A 225 -15.37 -2.23 -7.93
C ALA A 225 -16.01 -0.88 -8.30
N GLY A 226 -17.16 -0.55 -7.70
CA GLY A 226 -17.91 0.66 -7.95
C GLY A 226 -19.16 0.40 -8.78
N ASN A 227 -19.71 1.48 -9.34
CA ASN A 227 -20.98 1.45 -10.06
C ASN A 227 -20.76 1.68 -11.55
N LEU A 228 -21.55 1.01 -12.37
CA LEU A 228 -21.53 1.17 -13.81
C LEU A 228 -22.40 2.36 -14.24
N ALA A 229 -21.86 3.28 -15.02
CA ALA A 229 -22.65 4.33 -15.69
C ALA A 229 -22.91 3.99 -17.16
N THR A 230 -23.95 4.59 -17.72
CA THR A 230 -24.37 4.36 -19.11
C THR A 230 -23.29 4.82 -20.08
N GLY A 231 -22.84 3.92 -20.97
CA GLY A 231 -21.77 4.23 -21.93
C GLY A 231 -20.36 4.27 -21.35
N ASP A 232 -20.16 3.84 -20.11
CA ASP A 232 -18.81 3.62 -19.58
C ASP A 232 -18.06 2.61 -20.43
N GLN A 233 -16.78 2.88 -20.70
CA GLN A 233 -15.92 1.94 -21.43
C GLN A 233 -15.20 0.98 -20.49
N ARG A 234 -14.83 1.45 -19.30
CA ARG A 234 -13.91 0.75 -18.41
C ARG A 234 -14.09 1.13 -16.95
N VAL A 235 -13.62 0.26 -16.06
CA VAL A 235 -13.51 0.50 -14.61
C VAL A 235 -12.09 0.17 -14.15
N ALA A 236 -11.59 0.88 -13.13
CA ALA A 236 -10.26 0.63 -12.58
C ALA A 236 -10.21 -0.71 -11.83
N MET A 237 -9.10 -1.42 -11.98
CA MET A 237 -8.81 -2.63 -11.20
C MET A 237 -8.46 -2.27 -9.75
N PRO A 238 -8.69 -3.18 -8.78
CA PRO A 238 -8.16 -3.04 -7.43
C PRO A 238 -6.64 -2.87 -7.47
N SER A 239 -6.08 -1.99 -6.64
CA SER A 239 -4.63 -1.74 -6.60
C SER A 239 -3.82 -2.89 -6.01
N ASP A 240 -4.47 -3.80 -5.29
CA ASP A 240 -3.85 -4.94 -4.61
C ASP A 240 -4.00 -6.26 -5.39
N ILE A 241 -4.62 -6.28 -6.58
CA ILE A 241 -4.70 -7.49 -7.41
C ILE A 241 -3.30 -7.97 -7.83
N GLU A 242 -3.11 -9.29 -7.89
CA GLU A 242 -1.85 -9.94 -8.28
C GLU A 242 -1.38 -9.60 -9.71
N ASP A 243 -2.30 -9.59 -10.68
CA ASP A 243 -2.02 -9.22 -12.06
C ASP A 243 -3.01 -8.16 -12.54
N VAL A 244 -2.49 -6.93 -12.69
CA VAL A 244 -3.27 -5.76 -13.14
C VAL A 244 -3.46 -5.72 -14.66
N ASN A 245 -2.75 -6.55 -15.42
CA ASN A 245 -2.69 -6.47 -16.87
C ASN A 245 -3.37 -7.64 -17.57
N THR A 246 -3.68 -8.73 -16.87
CA THR A 246 -4.36 -9.89 -17.46
C THR A 246 -5.53 -10.38 -16.60
N ASN A 247 -6.40 -11.19 -17.20
CA ASN A 247 -7.52 -11.85 -16.54
C ASN A 247 -7.12 -12.95 -15.55
N LYS A 248 -5.83 -13.31 -15.42
CA LYS A 248 -5.39 -14.50 -14.67
C LYS A 248 -5.75 -14.46 -13.19
N SER A 249 -5.70 -13.27 -12.60
CA SER A 249 -5.99 -13.05 -11.18
C SER A 249 -7.47 -12.80 -10.91
N VAL A 250 -8.31 -12.66 -11.95
CA VAL A 250 -9.77 -12.54 -11.79
C VAL A 250 -10.40 -13.93 -11.68
N ILE A 251 -11.18 -14.12 -10.62
CA ILE A 251 -11.95 -15.35 -10.35
C ILE A 251 -13.34 -15.23 -10.98
N GLY A 252 -13.96 -14.06 -10.85
CA GLY A 252 -15.30 -13.78 -11.33
C GLY A 252 -15.56 -12.29 -11.41
N LEU A 253 -16.35 -11.88 -12.39
CA LEU A 253 -16.77 -10.50 -12.57
C LEU A 253 -18.24 -10.49 -12.99
N ARG A 254 -19.07 -9.72 -12.31
CA ARG A 254 -20.51 -9.62 -12.64
C ARG A 254 -21.01 -8.20 -12.39
N ILE A 255 -22.07 -7.82 -13.11
CA ILE A 255 -22.76 -6.54 -12.94
C ILE A 255 -24.10 -6.82 -12.23
N GLY A 256 -24.29 -6.23 -11.05
CA GLY A 256 -25.47 -6.46 -10.22
C GLY A 256 -25.64 -7.93 -9.82
N VAL A 257 -26.77 -8.53 -10.17
CA VAL A 257 -27.14 -9.92 -9.82
C VAL A 257 -27.01 -10.88 -11.00
N GLU A 258 -26.34 -10.44 -12.08
CA GLU A 258 -26.25 -11.22 -13.31
C GLU A 258 -25.18 -12.32 -13.24
N ARG A 259 -25.09 -13.10 -14.31
CA ARG A 259 -24.09 -14.15 -14.43
C ARG A 259 -22.69 -13.55 -14.52
N ASN A 260 -21.70 -14.34 -14.13
CA ASN A 260 -20.31 -13.96 -14.35
C ASN A 260 -20.04 -13.75 -15.84
N MET A 261 -19.37 -12.66 -16.16
CA MET A 261 -18.92 -12.29 -17.49
C MET A 261 -17.79 -13.21 -17.95
N GLU A 262 -17.66 -13.39 -19.25
CA GLU A 262 -16.61 -14.21 -19.85
C GLU A 262 -15.38 -13.35 -20.18
N PRO A 263 -14.18 -13.73 -19.70
CA PRO A 263 -12.99 -12.96 -20.04
C PRO A 263 -12.59 -13.21 -21.51
N ILE A 264 -12.15 -12.17 -22.19
CA ILE A 264 -11.55 -12.24 -23.54
C ILE A 264 -10.14 -11.65 -23.53
N ASP A 265 -9.31 -12.13 -24.45
CA ASP A 265 -7.97 -11.60 -24.63
C ASP A 265 -8.01 -10.17 -25.21
N TRP A 266 -6.98 -9.39 -24.91
CA TRP A 266 -6.91 -8.00 -25.37
C TRP A 266 -6.95 -7.88 -26.90
N ALA A 267 -6.35 -8.82 -27.62
CA ALA A 267 -6.39 -8.85 -29.09
C ALA A 267 -7.81 -9.05 -29.64
N ASP A 268 -8.60 -9.93 -29.03
CA ASP A 268 -9.99 -10.16 -29.41
C ASP A 268 -10.86 -8.95 -29.08
N TYR A 269 -10.62 -8.31 -27.94
CA TYR A 269 -11.27 -7.05 -27.60
C TYR A 269 -10.97 -5.96 -28.65
N GLN A 270 -9.72 -5.81 -29.08
CA GLN A 270 -9.37 -4.87 -30.16
C GLN A 270 -10.08 -5.21 -31.47
N SER A 271 -10.27 -6.51 -31.77
CA SER A 271 -11.06 -6.93 -32.94
C SER A 271 -12.53 -6.59 -32.81
N VAL A 272 -13.13 -6.71 -31.61
CA VAL A 272 -14.52 -6.34 -31.34
C VAL A 272 -14.72 -4.82 -31.45
N MET A 273 -13.74 -4.04 -31.00
CA MET A 273 -13.79 -2.57 -31.02
C MET A 273 -13.30 -1.97 -32.34
N GLN A 274 -12.91 -2.79 -33.30
CA GLN A 274 -12.45 -2.31 -34.59
C GLN A 274 -13.57 -1.56 -35.32
N GLY A 275 -13.30 -0.33 -35.75
CA GLY A 275 -14.28 0.49 -36.46
C GLY A 275 -15.32 1.17 -35.55
N VAL A 276 -15.10 1.17 -34.23
CA VAL A 276 -15.88 1.89 -33.22
C VAL A 276 -15.07 3.10 -32.71
N PRO A 277 -15.25 4.31 -33.28
CA PRO A 277 -14.63 5.50 -32.72
C PRO A 277 -15.17 5.79 -31.32
N VAL A 278 -14.26 5.99 -30.37
CA VAL A 278 -14.58 6.38 -28.99
C VAL A 278 -13.64 7.48 -28.55
N THR A 279 -14.19 8.49 -27.90
CA THR A 279 -13.46 9.61 -27.31
C THR A 279 -14.25 10.15 -26.12
N THR A 280 -13.78 11.21 -25.50
CA THR A 280 -14.48 11.90 -24.41
C THR A 280 -14.91 13.30 -24.81
N LEU A 281 -15.93 13.82 -24.14
CA LEU A 281 -16.24 15.25 -24.19
C LEU A 281 -15.07 16.05 -23.61
N ALA A 282 -14.68 17.13 -24.29
CA ALA A 282 -13.69 18.10 -23.80
C ALA A 282 -14.32 19.27 -23.04
N SER A 283 -15.63 19.48 -23.22
CA SER A 283 -16.44 20.46 -22.50
C SER A 283 -17.81 19.87 -22.20
N ALA A 284 -18.42 20.30 -21.10
CA ALA A 284 -19.80 19.94 -20.80
C ALA A 284 -20.76 20.44 -21.90
N ILE A 285 -21.84 19.71 -22.11
CA ILE A 285 -22.93 20.06 -23.04
C ILE A 285 -24.08 20.64 -22.22
N SER A 286 -24.63 21.76 -22.66
CA SER A 286 -25.85 22.36 -22.13
C SER A 286 -27.06 22.05 -23.00
N ILE A 287 -28.25 22.10 -22.40
CA ILE A 287 -29.51 22.11 -23.15
C ILE A 287 -29.47 23.31 -24.10
N SER A 288 -29.84 23.11 -25.37
CA SER A 288 -29.77 24.08 -26.49
C SER A 288 -28.45 24.21 -27.25
N ASP A 289 -27.36 23.58 -26.80
CA ASP A 289 -26.12 23.56 -27.59
C ASP A 289 -26.38 22.90 -28.96
N THR A 290 -25.75 23.42 -30.01
CA THR A 290 -25.82 22.87 -31.38
C THR A 290 -24.48 22.29 -31.84
N THR A 291 -23.50 22.27 -30.94
CA THR A 291 -22.13 21.84 -31.18
C THR A 291 -21.60 21.06 -29.98
N VAL A 292 -20.71 20.10 -30.24
CA VAL A 292 -20.04 19.30 -29.21
C VAL A 292 -18.55 19.34 -29.45
N THR A 293 -17.78 19.69 -28.41
CA THR A 293 -16.31 19.66 -28.46
C THR A 293 -15.81 18.34 -27.88
N LEU A 294 -15.12 17.55 -28.70
CA LEU A 294 -14.52 16.28 -28.33
C LEU A 294 -13.03 16.47 -27.98
N THR A 295 -12.48 15.55 -27.20
CA THR A 295 -11.03 15.51 -26.94
C THR A 295 -10.25 15.21 -28.23
N ASP A 296 -10.77 14.28 -29.04
CA ASP A 296 -10.27 13.99 -30.39
C ASP A 296 -11.42 13.53 -31.29
N SER A 297 -11.56 14.14 -32.46
CA SER A 297 -12.63 13.85 -33.43
C SER A 297 -12.13 13.21 -34.72
N ARG A 298 -10.81 12.97 -34.85
CA ARG A 298 -10.18 12.60 -36.13
C ARG A 298 -10.75 11.32 -36.72
N ASP A 299 -11.06 10.35 -35.87
CA ASP A 299 -11.59 9.04 -36.26
C ASP A 299 -13.11 9.01 -36.48
N PHE A 300 -13.82 10.11 -36.18
CA PHE A 300 -15.25 10.23 -36.44
C PHE A 300 -15.51 10.59 -37.91
N THR A 301 -16.63 10.14 -38.45
CA THR A 301 -17.06 10.46 -39.82
C THR A 301 -17.36 11.96 -40.01
N ASP A 302 -17.40 12.44 -41.25
CA ASP A 302 -17.67 13.85 -41.56
C ASP A 302 -19.09 14.29 -41.15
N SER A 303 -20.04 13.36 -41.25
CA SER A 303 -21.42 13.48 -40.77
C SER A 303 -21.91 12.11 -40.29
N GLY A 304 -22.92 12.07 -39.42
CA GLY A 304 -23.44 10.81 -38.92
C GLY A 304 -24.18 10.94 -37.59
N SER A 305 -24.07 9.92 -36.75
CA SER A 305 -24.64 9.92 -35.40
C SER A 305 -23.61 9.46 -34.38
N ILE A 306 -23.74 9.96 -33.17
CA ILE A 306 -22.95 9.59 -31.99
C ILE A 306 -23.88 9.21 -30.84
N ASN A 307 -23.42 8.36 -29.94
CA ASN A 307 -24.09 8.02 -28.68
C ASN A 307 -23.37 8.70 -27.52
N ILE A 308 -24.10 9.47 -26.72
CA ILE A 308 -23.62 10.13 -25.50
C ILE A 308 -24.58 9.79 -24.37
N ALA A 309 -24.08 9.19 -23.29
CA ALA A 309 -24.88 8.78 -22.13
C ALA A 309 -26.14 7.94 -22.48
N GLY A 310 -26.06 7.14 -23.56
CA GLY A 310 -27.15 6.29 -24.03
C GLY A 310 -28.14 6.94 -24.99
N THR A 311 -27.96 8.22 -25.32
CA THR A 311 -28.80 8.93 -26.29
C THR A 311 -28.05 9.13 -27.61
N THR A 312 -28.70 8.81 -28.73
CA THR A 312 -28.16 9.01 -30.07
C THR A 312 -28.44 10.42 -30.57
N TYR A 313 -27.40 11.12 -31.03
CA TYR A 313 -27.48 12.46 -31.59
C TYR A 313 -26.90 12.48 -33.01
N ALA A 314 -27.63 13.05 -33.96
CA ALA A 314 -27.15 13.23 -35.32
C ALA A 314 -26.41 14.57 -35.48
N TYR A 315 -25.32 14.58 -36.24
CA TYR A 315 -24.53 15.76 -36.58
C TYR A 315 -24.25 15.81 -38.08
N THR A 316 -24.07 17.02 -38.62
CA THR A 316 -23.88 17.22 -40.06
C THR A 316 -22.44 17.50 -40.45
N THR A 317 -21.60 17.93 -39.49
CA THR A 317 -20.23 18.37 -39.77
C THR A 317 -19.27 18.00 -38.65
N ASN A 318 -18.10 17.45 -39.00
CA ASN A 318 -16.95 17.25 -38.12
C ASN A 318 -15.78 18.17 -38.52
N THR A 319 -15.48 19.16 -37.68
CA THR A 319 -14.33 20.07 -37.85
C THR A 319 -13.12 19.52 -37.11
N ARG A 320 -12.36 18.63 -37.75
CA ARG A 320 -11.20 17.93 -37.14
C ARG A 320 -10.09 18.85 -36.62
N ALA A 321 -9.96 20.06 -37.18
CA ALA A 321 -8.96 21.03 -36.72
C ALA A 321 -9.23 21.56 -35.31
N THR A 322 -10.51 21.59 -34.89
CA THR A 322 -10.94 22.11 -33.59
C THR A 322 -11.58 21.03 -32.71
N ASN A 323 -11.68 19.80 -33.21
CA ASN A 323 -12.42 18.70 -32.58
C ASN A 323 -13.89 19.00 -32.28
N VAL A 324 -14.55 19.79 -33.14
CA VAL A 324 -15.95 20.19 -32.92
C VAL A 324 -16.87 19.48 -33.91
N LEU A 325 -17.84 18.74 -33.37
CA LEU A 325 -18.99 18.25 -34.12
C LEU A 325 -20.09 19.33 -34.10
N SER A 326 -20.73 19.58 -35.24
CA SER A 326 -21.73 20.65 -35.42
C SER A 326 -22.98 20.17 -36.17
N GLY A 327 -24.06 20.94 -36.06
CA GLY A 327 -25.33 20.65 -36.73
C GLY A 327 -26.22 19.71 -35.94
N PHE A 328 -26.05 19.66 -34.62
CA PHE A 328 -26.96 18.95 -33.73
C PHE A 328 -28.30 19.67 -33.65
N THR A 329 -29.37 18.89 -33.51
CA THR A 329 -30.61 19.41 -32.90
C THR A 329 -30.39 19.59 -31.41
N ALA A 330 -31.14 20.51 -30.79
CA ALA A 330 -30.94 20.86 -29.38
C ALA A 330 -30.90 19.62 -28.47
N PHE A 331 -29.88 19.55 -27.61
CA PHE A 331 -29.74 18.47 -26.64
C PHE A 331 -30.92 18.45 -25.66
N THR A 332 -31.32 17.24 -25.26
CA THR A 332 -32.46 17.02 -24.36
C THR A 332 -32.07 17.07 -22.88
N ALA A 333 -30.79 16.91 -22.57
CA ALA A 333 -30.22 16.99 -21.24
C ALA A 333 -28.79 17.51 -21.29
N GLY A 334 -28.33 18.14 -20.20
CA GLY A 334 -26.93 18.48 -20.04
C GLY A 334 -26.08 17.22 -19.81
N VAL A 335 -24.83 17.26 -20.27
CA VAL A 335 -23.87 16.15 -20.11
C VAL A 335 -22.55 16.70 -19.62
N ASP A 336 -22.00 16.10 -18.57
CA ASP A 336 -20.75 16.54 -17.96
C ASP A 336 -19.53 16.29 -18.86
N ASN A 337 -18.52 17.15 -18.69
CA ASN A 337 -17.20 16.99 -19.30
C ASN A 337 -16.60 15.61 -18.98
N GLY A 338 -15.87 15.00 -19.91
CA GLY A 338 -15.26 13.69 -19.75
C GLY A 338 -16.17 12.49 -20.04
N THR A 339 -17.46 12.70 -20.31
CA THR A 339 -18.38 11.61 -20.71
C THR A 339 -17.93 10.97 -22.02
N ASN A 340 -18.00 9.64 -22.13
CA ASN A 340 -17.64 8.92 -23.35
C ASN A 340 -18.63 9.22 -24.49
N VAL A 341 -18.07 9.46 -25.67
CA VAL A 341 -18.78 9.67 -26.93
C VAL A 341 -18.42 8.55 -27.87
N TRP A 342 -19.44 7.88 -28.39
CA TRP A 342 -19.29 6.69 -29.20
C TRP A 342 -19.87 6.87 -30.60
N GLN A 343 -19.27 6.27 -31.62
CA GLN A 343 -19.86 6.15 -32.96
C GLN A 343 -19.85 4.69 -33.40
N ASN A 344 -20.82 4.30 -34.24
CA ASN A 344 -20.94 2.94 -34.79
C ASN A 344 -21.04 1.80 -33.76
N VAL A 345 -21.60 2.09 -32.57
CA VAL A 345 -21.84 1.08 -31.54
C VAL A 345 -23.28 1.14 -31.05
N THR A 346 -23.80 -0.02 -30.68
CA THR A 346 -25.11 -0.14 -30.00
C THR A 346 -24.85 -0.41 -28.52
N PHE A 347 -25.50 0.36 -27.65
CA PHE A 347 -25.40 0.14 -26.21
C PHE A 347 -26.22 -1.09 -25.83
N GLY A 348 -25.70 -1.91 -24.91
CA GLY A 348 -26.28 -3.22 -24.62
C GLY A 348 -25.89 -3.77 -23.26
N GLU A 349 -26.10 -5.07 -23.10
CA GLU A 349 -25.63 -5.86 -21.95
C GLU A 349 -24.16 -6.24 -22.20
N PRO A 350 -23.21 -5.78 -21.37
CA PRO A 350 -21.83 -6.27 -21.41
C PRO A 350 -21.80 -7.75 -21.06
N ARG A 351 -21.20 -8.58 -21.91
CA ARG A 351 -21.12 -10.05 -21.67
C ARG A 351 -19.69 -10.52 -21.49
N ARG A 352 -18.75 -9.79 -22.05
CA ARG A 352 -17.33 -10.12 -22.01
C ARG A 352 -16.51 -8.94 -21.54
N PHE A 353 -15.35 -9.23 -20.99
CA PHE A 353 -14.43 -8.20 -20.53
C PHE A 353 -12.99 -8.52 -20.90
N ALA A 354 -12.20 -7.49 -21.14
CA ALA A 354 -10.76 -7.59 -21.27
C ALA A 354 -10.07 -6.80 -20.16
N ILE A 355 -8.83 -7.16 -19.83
CA ILE A 355 -8.01 -6.42 -18.88
C ILE A 355 -6.79 -5.87 -19.60
N SER A 356 -6.49 -4.60 -19.35
CA SER A 356 -5.29 -3.95 -19.88
C SER A 356 -4.96 -2.70 -19.07
N ASN A 357 -3.67 -2.49 -18.76
CA ASN A 357 -3.17 -1.28 -18.10
C ASN A 357 -3.90 -0.92 -16.79
N GLY A 358 -4.29 -1.92 -15.98
CA GLY A 358 -5.00 -1.69 -14.72
C GLY A 358 -6.48 -1.32 -14.86
N TYR A 359 -7.09 -1.57 -16.02
CA TYR A 359 -8.52 -1.37 -16.24
C TYR A 359 -9.21 -2.62 -16.78
N ILE A 360 -10.46 -2.80 -16.41
CA ILE A 360 -11.41 -3.74 -17.01
C ILE A 360 -12.16 -3.01 -18.11
N TYR A 361 -12.17 -3.54 -19.32
CA TYR A 361 -12.85 -3.00 -20.48
C TYR A 361 -14.06 -3.86 -20.85
N TRP A 362 -15.19 -3.21 -21.15
CA TRP A 362 -16.43 -3.87 -21.53
C TRP A 362 -16.50 -4.12 -23.03
N ASP A 363 -16.88 -5.32 -23.47
CA ASP A 363 -17.01 -5.64 -24.89
C ASP A 363 -18.15 -4.89 -25.59
N THR A 364 -19.10 -4.35 -24.81
CA THR A 364 -20.20 -3.52 -25.29
C THR A 364 -20.45 -2.41 -24.26
N PRO A 365 -20.60 -1.14 -24.68
CA PRO A 365 -20.94 -0.07 -23.76
C PRO A 365 -22.31 -0.34 -23.11
N PRO A 366 -22.41 -0.21 -21.78
CA PRO A 366 -23.62 -0.55 -21.04
C PRO A 366 -24.77 0.39 -21.39
N SER A 367 -25.96 -0.17 -21.58
CA SER A 367 -27.19 0.59 -21.76
C SER A 367 -27.71 1.21 -20.45
N SER A 368 -28.70 2.09 -20.56
CA SER A 368 -29.29 2.79 -19.41
C SER A 368 -29.94 1.87 -18.36
N SER A 369 -30.27 0.62 -18.71
CA SER A 369 -30.81 -0.37 -17.76
C SER A 369 -29.77 -0.85 -16.73
N PHE A 370 -28.49 -0.59 -16.99
CA PHE A 370 -27.37 -0.94 -16.12
C PHE A 370 -26.87 0.24 -15.29
N ASN A 371 -27.39 1.44 -15.51
CA ASN A 371 -26.95 2.64 -14.82
C ASN A 371 -27.13 2.51 -13.30
N GLY A 372 -26.05 2.70 -12.55
CA GLY A 372 -26.03 2.63 -11.09
C GLY A 372 -26.01 1.20 -10.53
N ARG A 373 -25.81 0.16 -11.35
CA ARG A 373 -25.60 -1.20 -10.85
C ARG A 373 -24.16 -1.37 -10.38
N ASN A 374 -23.99 -2.08 -9.26
CA ASN A 374 -22.67 -2.40 -8.71
C ASN A 374 -21.91 -3.37 -9.62
N ILE A 375 -20.59 -3.24 -9.64
CA ILE A 375 -19.67 -4.14 -10.30
C ILE A 375 -19.02 -4.99 -9.22
N TRP A 376 -19.32 -6.29 -9.20
CA TRP A 376 -18.75 -7.22 -8.23
C TRP A 376 -17.59 -7.98 -8.86
N LEU A 377 -16.44 -7.93 -8.20
CA LEU A 377 -15.21 -8.59 -8.62
C LEU A 377 -14.75 -9.59 -7.55
N ASP A 378 -14.43 -10.79 -7.98
CA ASP A 378 -13.73 -11.79 -7.18
C ASP A 378 -12.31 -11.92 -7.77
N TYR A 379 -11.26 -11.78 -6.97
CA TYR A 379 -9.87 -11.78 -7.47
C TYR A 379 -8.86 -12.33 -6.46
N TYR A 380 -7.64 -12.62 -6.93
CA TYR A 380 -6.49 -12.94 -6.08
C TYR A 380 -5.64 -11.70 -5.83
N LYS A 381 -5.39 -11.37 -4.56
CA LYS A 381 -4.54 -10.24 -4.17
C LYS A 381 -3.06 -10.63 -4.12
N THR A 382 -2.18 -9.65 -4.32
CA THR A 382 -0.73 -9.79 -4.14
C THR A 382 -0.38 -9.94 -2.66
N ALA A 383 0.62 -10.77 -2.34
CA ALA A 383 1.23 -10.74 -1.03
C ALA A 383 2.03 -9.42 -0.86
N THR A 384 1.62 -8.60 0.10
CA THR A 384 2.27 -7.32 0.38
C THR A 384 3.41 -7.52 1.37
N ARG A 385 4.59 -6.98 1.06
CA ARG A 385 5.71 -6.95 2.01
C ARG A 385 5.28 -6.19 3.27
N PRO A 386 5.36 -6.81 4.47
CA PRO A 386 5.09 -6.08 5.71
C PRO A 386 6.08 -4.93 5.90
N ASP A 387 5.64 -3.84 6.51
CA ASP A 387 6.48 -2.71 6.92
C ASP A 387 6.31 -2.32 8.39
N SER A 388 5.36 -2.96 9.08
CA SER A 388 5.10 -2.76 10.50
C SER A 388 4.89 -4.08 11.27
N ASP A 389 5.05 -4.03 12.59
CA ASP A 389 4.69 -5.15 13.47
C ASP A 389 3.18 -5.33 13.65
N GLY A 390 2.40 -4.32 13.30
CA GLY A 390 0.94 -4.35 13.28
C GLY A 390 0.37 -5.10 12.08
N ASP A 391 1.15 -5.27 11.03
CA ASP A 391 0.72 -5.93 9.80
C ASP A 391 0.40 -7.41 10.04
N THR A 392 -0.54 -7.93 9.26
CA THR A 392 -0.89 -9.34 9.29
C THR A 392 -0.22 -10.09 8.15
N VAL A 393 0.26 -11.30 8.43
CA VAL A 393 0.79 -12.18 7.40
C VAL A 393 -0.31 -12.70 6.46
N ALA A 394 0.04 -13.01 5.22
CA ALA A 394 -0.91 -13.38 4.18
C ALA A 394 -1.54 -14.77 4.39
N PHE A 395 -0.79 -15.72 4.96
CA PHE A 395 -1.23 -17.10 5.17
C PHE A 395 -1.65 -17.39 6.61
N ASN A 396 -2.70 -18.19 6.78
CA ASN A 396 -3.34 -18.49 8.07
C ASN A 396 -2.62 -19.60 8.88
N ASP A 397 -1.28 -19.63 8.90
CA ASP A 397 -0.50 -20.53 9.76
C ASP A 397 0.70 -19.79 10.38
N PRO A 398 0.52 -19.09 11.51
CA PRO A 398 1.59 -18.35 12.19
C PRO A 398 2.84 -19.20 12.49
N GLN A 399 2.65 -20.49 12.80
CA GLN A 399 3.77 -21.38 13.13
C GLN A 399 4.64 -21.69 11.90
N LEU A 400 4.09 -21.61 10.68
CA LEU A 400 4.87 -21.71 9.45
C LEU A 400 5.93 -20.61 9.40
N TYR A 401 5.51 -19.37 9.63
CA TYR A 401 6.39 -18.20 9.68
C TYR A 401 7.38 -18.27 10.84
N ILE A 402 6.95 -18.70 12.03
CA ILE A 402 7.85 -18.90 13.18
C ILE A 402 8.97 -19.87 12.81
N SER A 403 8.62 -21.04 12.26
CA SER A 403 9.60 -22.06 11.90
C SER A 403 10.55 -21.58 10.80
N TRP A 404 10.07 -20.79 9.84
CA TRP A 404 10.90 -20.14 8.83
C TRP A 404 11.89 -19.15 9.45
N LEU A 405 11.42 -18.26 10.31
CA LEU A 405 12.28 -17.26 10.97
C LEU A 405 13.37 -17.95 11.81
N GLU A 406 13.02 -18.98 12.58
CA GLU A 406 13.99 -19.78 13.34
C GLU A 406 15.08 -20.36 12.42
N VAL A 407 14.71 -20.92 11.27
CA VAL A 407 15.67 -21.42 10.26
C VAL A 407 16.59 -20.32 9.77
N GLN A 408 16.06 -19.15 9.43
CA GLN A 408 16.87 -18.05 8.87
C GLN A 408 17.80 -17.45 9.93
N MET A 409 17.35 -17.33 11.18
CA MET A 409 18.20 -16.91 12.30
C MET A 409 19.31 -17.92 12.58
N LYS A 410 19.00 -19.22 12.60
CA LYS A 410 20.00 -20.30 12.74
C LYS A 410 21.00 -20.32 11.59
N LYS A 411 20.55 -20.19 10.34
CA LYS A 411 21.45 -20.08 9.17
C LYS A 411 22.40 -18.90 9.33
N ARG A 412 21.90 -17.75 9.77
CA ARG A 412 22.75 -16.57 9.97
C ARG A 412 23.83 -16.81 11.03
N ARG A 413 23.51 -17.49 12.13
CA ARG A 413 24.49 -17.93 13.15
C ARG A 413 25.50 -18.92 12.59
N GLY A 414 25.04 -19.85 11.75
CA GLY A 414 25.84 -20.90 11.10
C GLY A 414 26.54 -20.48 9.81
N ASN A 415 26.76 -19.18 9.57
CA ASN A 415 27.39 -18.66 8.35
C ASN A 415 26.72 -19.11 7.03
N GLY A 416 25.39 -19.21 7.05
CA GLY A 416 24.53 -19.60 5.93
C GLY A 416 24.13 -21.08 5.90
N GLU A 417 24.73 -21.92 6.74
CA GLU A 417 24.46 -23.36 6.75
C GLU A 417 23.38 -23.75 7.77
N ILE A 418 22.54 -24.72 7.40
CA ILE A 418 21.64 -25.41 8.32
C ILE A 418 21.65 -26.89 8.01
N THR A 419 21.66 -27.73 9.05
CA THR A 419 21.59 -29.18 8.86
C THR A 419 20.19 -29.57 8.36
N PRO A 420 20.06 -30.46 7.36
CA PRO A 420 18.76 -30.94 6.89
C PRO A 420 17.87 -31.59 7.96
N THR A 421 18.46 -32.01 9.08
CA THR A 421 17.77 -32.61 10.22
C THR A 421 17.32 -31.59 11.27
N ASP A 422 17.55 -30.29 11.05
CA ASP A 422 17.11 -29.25 11.99
C ASP A 422 15.58 -29.29 12.15
N SER A 423 15.14 -29.33 13.40
CA SER A 423 13.71 -29.45 13.72
C SER A 423 12.86 -28.29 13.19
N SER A 424 13.39 -27.06 13.11
CA SER A 424 12.67 -25.90 12.60
C SER A 424 12.48 -26.01 11.09
N LEU A 425 13.49 -26.50 10.36
CA LEU A 425 13.40 -26.75 8.92
C LEU A 425 12.36 -27.83 8.61
N LEU A 426 12.41 -28.96 9.32
CA LEU A 426 11.44 -30.05 9.14
C LEU A 426 10.00 -29.60 9.48
N MET A 427 9.84 -28.76 10.51
CA MET A 427 8.53 -28.19 10.86
C MET A 427 8.03 -27.23 9.79
N TYR A 428 8.90 -26.37 9.24
CA TYR A 428 8.56 -25.48 8.13
C TYR A 428 8.08 -26.28 6.91
N GLU A 429 8.86 -27.24 6.43
CA GLU A 429 8.53 -28.05 5.26
C GLU A 429 7.22 -28.83 5.45
N LYS A 430 7.05 -29.46 6.61
CA LYS A 430 5.82 -30.20 6.95
C LYS A 430 4.59 -29.28 6.96
N ARG A 431 4.72 -28.06 7.48
CA ARG A 431 3.61 -27.09 7.51
C ARG A 431 3.34 -26.51 6.14
N LYS A 432 4.37 -26.22 5.34
CA LYS A 432 4.22 -25.80 3.94
C LYS A 432 3.45 -26.86 3.14
N ALA A 433 3.88 -28.12 3.21
CA ALA A 433 3.18 -29.22 2.56
C ALA A 433 1.72 -29.38 3.04
N LYS A 434 1.47 -29.21 4.34
CA LYS A 434 0.12 -29.24 4.91
C LYS A 434 -0.74 -28.06 4.42
N LEU A 435 -0.16 -26.87 4.29
CA LEU A 435 -0.84 -25.68 3.77
C LEU A 435 -1.23 -25.90 2.30
N VAL A 436 -0.28 -26.35 1.48
CA VAL A 436 -0.49 -26.75 0.06
C VAL A 436 -1.61 -27.79 -0.05
N GLY A 437 -1.59 -28.84 0.78
CA GLY A 437 -2.58 -29.92 0.74
C GLY A 437 -3.96 -29.55 1.30
N LYS A 438 -4.04 -28.60 2.23
CA LYS A 438 -5.31 -28.10 2.77
C LYS A 438 -6.00 -27.12 1.85
N ASP A 439 -5.21 -26.32 1.12
CA ASP A 439 -5.72 -25.37 0.17
C ASP A 439 -6.40 -26.13 -0.98
N LYS A 440 -7.72 -26.25 -0.89
CA LYS A 440 -8.56 -26.80 -1.94
C LYS A 440 -8.95 -25.63 -2.83
N ASN A 441 -8.75 -25.78 -4.14
CA ASN A 441 -9.25 -24.80 -5.09
C ASN A 441 -10.75 -24.63 -4.83
N PRO A 442 -11.24 -23.43 -4.47
CA PRO A 442 -12.66 -23.18 -4.18
C PRO A 442 -13.52 -23.46 -5.42
N LEU A 443 -12.93 -23.44 -6.62
CA LEU A 443 -13.56 -23.79 -7.89
C LEU A 443 -13.47 -25.28 -8.21
N GLY A 444 -13.08 -26.13 -7.24
CA GLY A 444 -12.97 -27.57 -7.44
C GLY A 444 -14.27 -28.11 -8.02
N ILE A 445 -14.24 -28.41 -9.32
CA ILE A 445 -15.34 -29.02 -10.05
C ILE A 445 -15.64 -30.30 -9.29
N ARG A 446 -16.73 -30.31 -8.53
CA ARG A 446 -17.30 -31.55 -8.01
C ARG A 446 -17.84 -32.27 -9.23
N LEU A 447 -16.98 -33.07 -9.87
CA LEU A 447 -17.40 -34.10 -10.79
C LEU A 447 -18.21 -35.08 -9.93
N VAL A 448 -19.51 -34.82 -9.82
CA VAL A 448 -20.45 -35.80 -9.29
C VAL A 448 -20.43 -36.93 -10.32
N PRO A 449 -19.93 -38.13 -9.98
CA PRO A 449 -19.97 -39.24 -10.92
C PRO A 449 -21.43 -39.43 -11.31
N GLU A 450 -21.71 -39.39 -12.61
CA GLU A 450 -23.02 -39.69 -13.14
C GLU A 450 -23.34 -41.13 -12.72
N ILE A 451 -24.18 -41.29 -11.70
CA ILE A 451 -24.65 -42.60 -11.28
C ILE A 451 -25.49 -43.09 -12.45
N PRO A 452 -25.10 -44.15 -13.18
CA PRO A 452 -25.92 -44.67 -14.25
C PRO A 452 -27.27 -45.01 -13.63
N SER A 453 -28.34 -44.46 -14.18
CA SER A 453 -29.69 -44.75 -13.72
C SER A 453 -29.87 -46.28 -13.77
N ARG A 454 -29.76 -46.95 -12.62
CA ARG A 454 -30.16 -48.35 -12.51
C ARG A 454 -31.63 -48.36 -12.85
N GLY A 455 -31.95 -48.81 -14.06
CA GLY A 455 -33.31 -48.96 -14.53
C GLY A 455 -34.11 -49.69 -13.47
N ARG A 456 -34.99 -48.96 -12.78
CA ARG A 456 -36.07 -49.55 -12.00
C ARG A 456 -37.06 -50.13 -13.00
N SER A 457 -36.73 -51.31 -13.52
CA SER A 457 -37.74 -52.19 -14.08
C SER A 457 -38.29 -53.06 -12.94
N TRP A 458 -39.61 -53.16 -12.91
CA TRP A 458 -40.44 -54.07 -12.11
C TRP A 458 -40.59 -53.75 -10.62
N TRP A 459 -41.71 -53.12 -10.26
CA TRP A 459 -42.73 -53.73 -9.39
C TRP A 459 -44.13 -53.33 -9.89
N ARG A 460 -45.01 -54.34 -9.95
CA ARG A 460 -46.42 -54.28 -10.33
C ARG A 460 -47.26 -53.57 -9.28
#